data_AF-A0A3C2D9T4-F1
#
_entry.id   AF-A0A3C2D9T4-F1
#
_cell.length_a   1.000
_cell.length_b   1.000
_cell.length_c   1.000
_cell.angle_alpha   90.00
_cell.angle_beta   90.00
_cell.angle_gamma   90.00
#
_symmetry.space_group_name_H-M   'P 1'
#
loop_
_entity.id
_entity.type
_entity.pdbx_description
1 polymer ?
#
loop_
_entity_poly.entity_id
_entity_poly.type
_entity_poly.pdbx_seq_one_letter_code
_entity_poly.pdbx_strand_id
1 'polypeptide(L)'
;MKSIKNFALLMCAFSLVSCLKDPDDNICSGDAMIVSKMAGNNAVYGLSIYAYTNSSFQSVQVVSSADAGKSFSLKSDQGLKTNFIYEMPESEYTTTRPAATTYTFTAALTDGTTQVFDDVLSDKVLPIPTIQKCTYNTEMYQLDIAWPVTEGASSYVVYIFNGLSPVFASYELAGTAKSFTVISGGNGWARSFSPETGKTYTVRLYAYLYEDQGNSNNIQAISFTDQTVVWGK
;
A
#
# COMPACT_ATOMS: atom_id res chain seq x y z
N MET A 1 55.61 -58.37 20.08
CA MET A 1 56.09 -57.00 19.77
C MET A 1 55.09 -56.29 18.88
N LYS A 2 54.65 -55.11 19.33
CA LYS A 2 54.06 -53.97 18.61
C LYS A 2 52.65 -54.11 17.98
N SER A 3 51.74 -53.47 18.70
CA SER A 3 50.40 -52.98 18.37
C SER A 3 50.28 -52.34 16.98
N ILE A 4 49.25 -52.73 16.23
CA ILE A 4 48.67 -51.94 15.14
C ILE A 4 47.33 -51.40 15.64
N LYS A 5 47.21 -50.09 15.53
CA LYS A 5 46.21 -49.22 16.15
C LYS A 5 44.87 -49.41 15.43
N ASN A 6 43.87 -49.92 16.14
CA ASN A 6 42.47 -49.86 15.73
C ASN A 6 42.00 -48.39 15.80
N PHE A 7 42.01 -47.70 14.66
CA PHE A 7 41.48 -46.35 14.51
C PHE A 7 40.56 -46.32 13.29
N ALA A 8 39.37 -46.93 13.40
CA ALA A 8 38.34 -46.86 12.35
C ALA A 8 36.99 -47.35 12.87
N LEU A 9 36.48 -46.75 13.96
CA LEU A 9 35.07 -46.96 14.34
C LEU A 9 34.54 -45.81 15.20
N LEU A 10 34.61 -44.59 14.68
CA LEU A 10 33.91 -43.44 15.29
C LEU A 10 33.64 -42.34 14.27
N MET A 11 33.12 -42.69 13.10
CA MET A 11 32.87 -41.72 12.02
C MET A 11 31.60 -42.05 11.21
N CYS A 12 30.51 -42.39 11.90
CA CYS A 12 29.20 -42.63 11.27
C CYS A 12 28.00 -42.04 12.04
N ALA A 13 28.23 -41.07 12.94
CA ALA A 13 27.15 -40.50 13.77
C ALA A 13 26.96 -38.98 13.63
N PHE A 14 27.54 -38.32 12.61
CA PHE A 14 27.46 -36.86 12.46
C PHE A 14 26.79 -36.38 11.16
N SER A 15 26.11 -37.24 10.40
CA SER A 15 25.48 -36.86 9.13
C SER A 15 23.95 -36.75 9.17
N LEU A 16 23.32 -36.72 10.35
CA LEU A 16 21.85 -36.54 10.47
C LEU A 16 21.41 -35.23 11.11
N VAL A 17 22.30 -34.23 11.25
CA VAL A 17 21.82 -32.85 11.40
C VAL A 17 21.48 -32.34 10.00
N SER A 18 20.42 -32.91 9.41
CA SER A 18 19.64 -32.21 8.41
C SER A 18 19.30 -30.87 9.03
N CYS A 19 19.75 -29.78 8.40
CA CYS A 19 19.21 -28.45 8.62
C CYS A 19 17.69 -28.56 8.61
N LEU A 20 17.07 -28.63 9.78
CA LEU A 20 15.76 -28.02 9.97
C LEU A 20 16.03 -26.54 9.71
N LYS A 21 15.92 -26.13 8.44
CA LYS A 21 15.55 -24.74 8.17
C LYS A 21 14.24 -24.60 8.93
N ASP A 22 14.25 -23.77 9.97
CA ASP A 22 13.01 -23.37 10.60
C ASP A 22 12.03 -23.00 9.48
N PRO A 23 10.78 -23.43 9.55
CA PRO A 23 9.72 -22.91 8.70
C PRO A 23 9.44 -21.47 9.16
N ASP A 24 10.42 -20.58 8.98
CA ASP A 24 10.11 -19.19 8.65
C ASP A 24 9.59 -19.24 7.22
N ASP A 25 8.36 -19.76 7.12
CA ASP A 25 7.61 -19.92 5.90
C ASP A 25 7.59 -18.56 5.22
N ASN A 26 7.86 -18.54 3.92
CA ASN A 26 7.75 -17.34 3.12
C ASN A 26 6.27 -16.90 3.16
N ILE A 27 5.81 -16.13 4.14
CA ILE A 27 4.40 -15.76 4.23
C ILE A 27 4.15 -14.76 3.11
N CYS A 28 3.23 -15.10 2.21
CA CYS A 28 2.71 -14.18 1.21
C CYS A 28 1.30 -13.75 1.63
N SER A 29 0.97 -12.49 1.38
CA SER A 29 -0.36 -11.93 1.62
C SER A 29 -0.72 -11.00 0.48
N GLY A 30 -2.00 -10.87 0.20
CA GLY A 30 -2.54 -10.01 -0.86
C GLY A 30 -3.67 -9.17 -0.32
N ASP A 31 -3.91 -8.03 -0.96
CA ASP A 31 -5.01 -7.12 -0.65
C ASP A 31 -5.47 -6.49 -1.97
N ALA A 32 -6.73 -6.71 -2.34
CA ALA A 32 -7.39 -6.07 -3.47
C ALA A 32 -8.38 -5.04 -2.94
N MET A 33 -8.21 -3.79 -3.33
CA MET A 33 -8.99 -2.67 -2.80
C MET A 33 -9.62 -1.84 -3.92
N ILE A 34 -10.81 -1.32 -3.65
CA ILE A 34 -11.48 -0.38 -4.57
C ILE A 34 -10.88 1.01 -4.38
N VAL A 35 -10.44 1.63 -5.48
CA VAL A 35 -9.98 3.02 -5.50
C VAL A 35 -11.08 3.89 -6.07
N SER A 36 -11.45 4.97 -5.39
CA SER A 36 -12.45 5.93 -5.88
C SER A 36 -11.94 7.36 -5.85
N LYS A 37 -12.30 8.13 -6.88
CA LYS A 37 -11.87 9.52 -7.04
C LYS A 37 -12.76 10.27 -8.00
N MET A 38 -12.61 11.60 -8.06
CA MET A 38 -13.31 12.42 -9.06
C MET A 38 -12.54 12.40 -10.39
N ALA A 39 -13.26 12.15 -11.49
CA ALA A 39 -12.83 12.45 -12.85
C ALA A 39 -13.78 13.51 -13.44
N GLY A 40 -13.34 14.77 -13.43
CA GLY A 40 -14.23 15.90 -13.66
C GLY A 40 -15.30 15.96 -12.57
N ASN A 41 -16.57 15.89 -12.95
CA ASN A 41 -17.71 15.95 -12.02
C ASN A 41 -18.28 14.58 -11.64
N ASN A 42 -17.66 13.49 -12.10
CA ASN A 42 -18.15 12.14 -11.84
C ASN A 42 -17.21 11.40 -10.89
N ALA A 43 -17.78 10.66 -9.95
CA ALA A 43 -17.05 9.64 -9.21
C ALA A 43 -16.72 8.48 -10.16
N VAL A 44 -15.45 8.09 -10.19
CA VAL A 44 -14.96 6.91 -10.91
C VAL A 44 -14.26 5.96 -9.96
N TYR A 45 -14.27 4.69 -10.34
CA TYR A 45 -13.79 3.57 -9.55
C TYR A 45 -12.81 2.75 -10.35
N GLY A 46 -11.79 2.25 -9.65
CA GLY A 46 -10.79 1.32 -10.16
C GLY A 46 -10.36 0.35 -9.08
N LEU A 47 -9.32 -0.42 -9.38
CA LEU A 47 -8.73 -1.38 -8.45
C LEU A 47 -7.26 -1.02 -8.19
N SER A 48 -6.83 -1.19 -6.96
CA SER A 48 -5.43 -1.35 -6.61
C SER A 48 -5.26 -2.71 -5.97
N ILE A 49 -4.18 -3.42 -6.31
CA ILE A 49 -3.92 -4.76 -5.81
C ILE A 49 -2.49 -4.81 -5.32
N TYR A 50 -2.31 -5.20 -4.07
CA TYR A 50 -1.01 -5.34 -3.43
C TYR A 50 -0.73 -6.79 -3.08
N ALA A 51 0.56 -7.13 -3.07
CA ALA A 51 1.07 -8.37 -2.54
C ALA A 51 2.31 -8.08 -1.70
N TYR A 52 2.39 -8.70 -0.53
CA TYR A 52 3.46 -8.53 0.44
C TYR A 52 4.06 -9.88 0.84
N THR A 53 5.34 -9.88 1.17
CA THR A 53 6.00 -11.06 1.72
C THR A 53 7.22 -10.68 2.59
N ASN A 54 7.64 -11.59 3.46
CA ASN A 54 8.92 -11.51 4.18
C ASN A 54 10.14 -11.91 3.31
N SER A 55 9.91 -12.44 2.11
CA SER A 55 10.94 -12.87 1.15
C SER A 55 10.92 -12.05 -0.13
N SER A 56 11.73 -12.38 -1.14
CA SER A 56 11.68 -11.63 -2.42
C SER A 56 10.75 -12.32 -3.41
N PHE A 57 9.76 -11.58 -3.92
CA PHE A 57 9.01 -11.98 -5.10
C PHE A 57 9.90 -11.95 -6.34
N GLN A 58 9.71 -12.96 -7.18
CA GLN A 58 10.12 -12.96 -8.58
C GLN A 58 8.99 -12.43 -9.48
N SER A 59 7.75 -12.88 -9.24
CA SER A 59 6.55 -12.42 -9.94
C SER A 59 5.29 -12.67 -9.11
N VAL A 60 4.25 -11.88 -9.34
CA VAL A 60 2.92 -12.10 -8.77
C VAL A 60 1.86 -11.86 -9.86
N GLN A 61 1.03 -12.88 -10.08
CA GLN A 61 -0.14 -12.82 -10.96
C GLN A 61 -1.41 -12.93 -10.13
N VAL A 62 -2.45 -12.19 -10.51
CA VAL A 62 -3.73 -12.21 -9.80
C VAL A 62 -4.87 -12.42 -10.79
N VAL A 63 -5.85 -13.25 -10.43
CA VAL A 63 -7.03 -13.52 -11.26
C VAL A 63 -8.28 -13.28 -10.43
N SER A 64 -9.28 -12.63 -11.02
CA SER A 64 -10.58 -12.43 -10.39
C SER A 64 -11.48 -13.65 -10.62
N SER A 65 -12.15 -14.13 -9.57
CA SER A 65 -13.15 -15.21 -9.68
C SER A 65 -14.37 -14.82 -10.52
N ALA A 66 -14.69 -13.52 -10.62
CA ALA A 66 -15.78 -13.00 -11.44
C ALA A 66 -15.46 -12.96 -12.94
N ASP A 67 -14.18 -12.94 -13.30
CA ASP A 67 -13.72 -12.97 -14.69
C ASP A 67 -12.34 -13.65 -14.77
N ALA A 68 -12.35 -14.97 -14.94
CA ALA A 68 -11.13 -15.77 -15.05
C ALA A 68 -10.27 -15.42 -16.28
N GLY A 69 -10.82 -14.70 -17.26
CA GLY A 69 -10.08 -14.18 -18.41
C GLY A 69 -9.26 -12.92 -18.08
N LYS A 70 -9.56 -12.25 -16.96
CA LYS A 70 -8.87 -11.03 -16.52
C LYS A 70 -7.79 -11.35 -15.49
N SER A 71 -6.53 -11.28 -15.94
CA SER A 71 -5.36 -11.40 -15.07
C SER A 71 -4.65 -10.06 -14.86
N PHE A 72 -4.16 -9.83 -13.65
CA PHE A 72 -3.36 -8.66 -13.28
C PHE A 72 -1.92 -9.09 -13.00
N SER A 73 -0.98 -8.42 -13.66
CA SER A 73 0.45 -8.60 -13.39
C SER A 73 0.96 -7.48 -12.50
N LEU A 74 1.34 -7.82 -11.27
CA LEU A 74 1.86 -6.86 -10.32
C LEU A 74 3.36 -6.64 -10.58
N LYS A 75 3.84 -5.45 -10.21
CA LYS A 75 5.24 -5.02 -10.36
C LYS A 75 5.78 -4.59 -9.01
N SER A 76 7.10 -4.64 -8.82
CA SER A 76 7.72 -4.18 -7.57
C SER A 76 7.38 -2.72 -7.28
N ASP A 77 6.88 -2.43 -6.09
CA ASP A 77 6.61 -1.08 -5.63
C ASP A 77 7.93 -0.39 -5.28
N GLN A 78 8.26 0.68 -6.03
CA GLN A 78 9.52 1.44 -5.86
C GLN A 78 10.80 0.56 -5.89
N GLY A 79 10.75 -0.58 -6.58
CA GLY A 79 11.86 -1.54 -6.66
C GLY A 79 12.01 -2.48 -5.45
N LEU A 80 11.13 -2.37 -4.44
CA LEU A 80 11.10 -3.28 -3.30
C LEU A 80 10.55 -4.63 -3.74
N LYS A 81 11.36 -5.70 -3.65
CA LYS A 81 10.92 -7.04 -4.06
C LYS A 81 10.01 -7.76 -3.06
N THR A 82 9.83 -7.18 -1.89
CA THR A 82 8.93 -7.65 -0.83
C THR A 82 7.52 -7.08 -0.97
N ASN A 83 7.31 -6.11 -1.88
CA ASN A 83 6.03 -5.45 -2.11
C ASN A 83 5.78 -5.30 -3.61
N PHE A 84 4.71 -5.91 -4.10
CA PHE A 84 4.29 -5.87 -5.49
C PHE A 84 2.92 -5.18 -5.58
N ILE A 85 2.74 -4.33 -6.58
CA ILE A 85 1.54 -3.51 -6.77
C ILE A 85 1.06 -3.57 -8.22
N TYR A 86 -0.26 -3.56 -8.39
CA TYR A 86 -0.95 -3.21 -9.62
C TYR A 86 -1.85 -2.01 -9.33
N GLU A 87 -1.57 -0.89 -9.99
CA GLU A 87 -2.46 0.26 -10.02
C GLU A 87 -3.20 0.27 -11.35
N MET A 88 -4.53 0.35 -11.29
CA MET A 88 -5.35 0.48 -12.50
C MET A 88 -4.96 1.74 -13.28
N PRO A 89 -4.70 1.63 -14.60
CA PRO A 89 -4.45 2.80 -15.43
C PRO A 89 -5.62 3.80 -15.38
N GLU A 90 -5.31 5.08 -15.43
CA GLU A 90 -6.29 6.18 -15.42
C GLU A 90 -7.43 6.00 -16.44
N SER A 91 -7.10 5.49 -17.63
CA SER A 91 -8.06 5.23 -18.71
C SER A 91 -9.02 4.07 -18.45
N GLU A 92 -8.74 3.22 -17.46
CA GLU A 92 -9.54 2.05 -17.10
C GLU A 92 -10.50 2.30 -15.93
N TYR A 93 -10.42 3.46 -15.29
CA TYR A 93 -11.41 3.85 -14.28
C TYR A 93 -12.79 4.00 -14.91
N THR A 94 -13.82 3.50 -14.24
CA THR A 94 -15.20 3.53 -14.74
C THR A 94 -16.16 4.13 -13.72
N THR A 95 -17.34 4.57 -14.14
CA THR A 95 -18.40 5.02 -13.22
C THR A 95 -19.13 3.86 -12.54
N THR A 96 -18.83 2.62 -12.92
CA THR A 96 -19.41 1.41 -12.34
C THR A 96 -18.52 0.92 -11.20
N ARG A 97 -19.12 0.68 -10.03
CA ARG A 97 -18.38 0.11 -8.89
C ARG A 97 -17.94 -1.32 -9.22
N PRO A 98 -16.70 -1.71 -8.84
CA PRO A 98 -16.31 -3.12 -8.87
C PRO A 98 -17.29 -3.96 -8.07
N ALA A 99 -17.67 -5.12 -8.62
CA ALA A 99 -18.49 -6.09 -7.92
C ALA A 99 -17.66 -6.87 -6.91
N ALA A 100 -18.30 -7.37 -5.85
CA ALA A 100 -17.65 -8.27 -4.90
C ALA A 100 -17.12 -9.52 -5.62
N THR A 101 -15.90 -9.94 -5.30
CA THR A 101 -15.24 -11.10 -5.90
C THR A 101 -14.05 -11.54 -5.04
N THR A 102 -13.63 -12.80 -5.19
CA THR A 102 -12.34 -13.27 -4.70
C THR A 102 -11.25 -13.02 -5.74
N TYR A 103 -10.10 -12.57 -5.30
CA TYR A 103 -8.87 -12.46 -6.09
C TYR A 103 -7.90 -13.55 -5.64
N THR A 104 -7.51 -14.42 -6.58
CA THR A 104 -6.52 -15.46 -6.33
C THR A 104 -5.16 -15.00 -6.83
N PHE A 105 -4.20 -14.95 -5.92
CA PHE A 105 -2.82 -14.57 -6.15
C PHE A 105 -1.99 -15.82 -6.39
N THR A 106 -1.10 -15.78 -7.37
CA THR A 106 -0.06 -16.78 -7.60
C THR A 106 1.29 -16.08 -7.60
N ALA A 107 2.05 -16.29 -6.52
CA ALA A 107 3.36 -15.67 -6.33
C ALA A 107 4.48 -16.69 -6.55
N ALA A 108 5.45 -16.33 -7.40
CA ALA A 108 6.72 -17.03 -7.51
C ALA A 108 7.78 -16.27 -6.72
N LEU A 109 8.51 -16.95 -5.85
CA LEU A 109 9.56 -16.38 -5.00
C LEU A 109 10.95 -16.65 -5.60
N THR A 110 11.93 -15.83 -5.23
CA THR A 110 13.29 -15.94 -5.77
C THR A 110 14.03 -17.22 -5.39
N ASP A 111 13.56 -17.94 -4.37
CA ASP A 111 14.08 -19.25 -3.98
C ASP A 111 13.50 -20.41 -4.82
N GLY A 112 12.63 -20.10 -5.79
CA GLY A 112 11.97 -21.05 -6.69
C GLY A 112 10.66 -21.61 -6.16
N THR A 113 10.24 -21.25 -4.95
CA THR A 113 8.94 -21.68 -4.40
C THR A 113 7.79 -20.88 -5.02
N THR A 114 6.60 -21.47 -5.03
CA THR A 114 5.36 -20.82 -5.47
C THR A 114 4.31 -20.92 -4.38
N GLN A 115 3.55 -19.85 -4.19
CA GLN A 115 2.44 -19.81 -3.25
C GLN A 115 1.16 -19.28 -3.91
N VAL A 116 0.04 -19.81 -3.44
CA VAL A 116 -1.30 -19.39 -3.83
C VAL A 116 -2.04 -18.97 -2.58
N PHE A 117 -2.64 -17.79 -2.64
CA PHE A 117 -3.41 -17.19 -1.54
C PHE A 117 -4.51 -16.32 -2.15
N ASP A 118 -5.55 -16.07 -1.36
CA ASP A 118 -6.74 -15.36 -1.80
C ASP A 118 -6.96 -14.09 -0.98
N ASP A 119 -7.65 -13.14 -1.60
CA ASP A 119 -8.25 -12.00 -0.94
C ASP A 119 -9.73 -11.86 -1.36
N VAL A 120 -10.58 -11.38 -0.46
CA VAL A 120 -12.03 -11.27 -0.69
C VAL A 120 -12.45 -9.80 -0.69
N LEU A 121 -12.56 -9.24 -1.90
CA LEU A 121 -13.04 -7.87 -2.08
C LEU A 121 -14.57 -7.83 -1.99
N SER A 122 -15.13 -7.05 -1.05
CA SER A 122 -16.56 -6.70 -1.06
C SER A 122 -16.88 -5.54 -2.00
N ASP A 123 -18.17 -5.22 -2.18
CA ASP A 123 -18.64 -4.10 -3.02
C ASP A 123 -18.71 -2.75 -2.27
N LYS A 124 -18.26 -2.72 -1.00
CA LYS A 124 -18.24 -1.51 -0.18
C LYS A 124 -17.23 -0.51 -0.75
N VAL A 125 -17.68 0.74 -0.89
CA VAL A 125 -16.85 1.87 -1.35
C VAL A 125 -16.96 3.03 -0.38
N LEU A 126 -15.97 3.92 -0.42
CA LEU A 126 -16.02 5.18 0.32
C LEU A 126 -16.56 6.32 -0.54
N PRO A 127 -17.34 7.26 0.06
CA PRO A 127 -17.53 8.57 -0.54
C PRO A 127 -16.18 9.28 -0.71
N ILE A 128 -16.02 10.02 -1.80
CA ILE A 128 -14.78 10.77 -2.05
C ILE A 128 -14.70 11.95 -1.06
N PRO A 129 -13.61 12.09 -0.29
CA PRO A 129 -13.46 13.19 0.66
C PRO A 129 -13.45 14.54 -0.06
N THR A 130 -13.75 15.61 0.67
CA THR A 130 -13.64 16.99 0.17
C THR A 130 -12.69 17.78 1.06
N ILE A 131 -11.91 18.69 0.48
CA ILE A 131 -11.04 19.59 1.24
C ILE A 131 -11.72 20.96 1.31
N GLN A 132 -12.05 21.41 2.52
CA GLN A 132 -12.67 22.71 2.77
C GLN A 132 -11.64 23.83 2.98
N LYS A 133 -10.47 23.48 3.52
CA LYS A 133 -9.35 24.41 3.71
C LYS A 133 -8.07 23.72 3.28
N CYS A 134 -7.25 24.41 2.50
CA CYS A 134 -5.90 23.99 2.13
C CYS A 134 -5.08 25.25 1.79
N THR A 135 -4.64 25.94 2.83
CA THR A 135 -4.05 27.28 2.71
C THR A 135 -2.84 27.40 3.59
N TYR A 136 -1.77 28.04 3.09
CA TYR A 136 -0.63 28.37 3.92
C TYR A 136 -0.96 29.55 4.82
N ASN A 137 -0.74 29.40 6.12
CA ASN A 137 -0.84 30.44 7.13
C ASN A 137 0.53 31.08 7.30
N THR A 138 0.69 32.32 6.82
CA THR A 138 1.95 33.07 6.85
C THR A 138 2.30 33.60 8.24
N GLU A 139 1.33 33.73 9.15
CA GLU A 139 1.56 34.14 10.53
C GLU A 139 2.11 32.98 11.37
N MET A 140 1.58 31.78 11.15
CA MET A 140 1.95 30.55 11.87
C MET A 140 3.02 29.72 11.15
N TYR A 141 3.40 30.09 9.93
CA TYR A 141 4.37 29.38 9.07
C TYR A 141 4.01 27.90 8.86
N GLN A 142 2.74 27.62 8.56
CA GLN A 142 2.23 26.27 8.42
C GLN A 142 1.16 26.16 7.34
N LEU A 143 1.00 24.98 6.74
CA LEU A 143 -0.12 24.66 5.87
C LEU A 143 -1.27 24.09 6.71
N ASP A 144 -2.43 24.75 6.65
CA ASP A 144 -3.66 24.28 7.29
C ASP A 144 -4.54 23.53 6.29
N ILE A 145 -4.90 22.29 6.65
CA ILE A 145 -5.75 21.42 5.86
C ILE A 145 -6.97 21.05 6.71
N ALA A 146 -8.18 21.22 6.19
CA ALA A 146 -9.41 20.86 6.89
C ALA A 146 -10.45 20.24 5.94
N TRP A 147 -11.21 19.28 6.45
CA TRP A 147 -12.21 18.50 5.74
C TRP A 147 -13.37 18.10 6.65
N PRO A 148 -14.58 17.88 6.11
CA PRO A 148 -15.64 17.20 6.83
C PRO A 148 -15.30 15.72 6.98
N VAL A 149 -15.81 15.06 8.02
CA VAL A 149 -15.69 13.61 8.15
C VAL A 149 -16.38 12.93 6.96
N THR A 150 -15.63 12.11 6.24
CA THR A 150 -16.15 11.17 5.25
C THR A 150 -16.85 10.02 5.97
N GLU A 151 -18.12 9.81 5.65
CA GLU A 151 -18.90 8.72 6.22
C GLU A 151 -18.27 7.36 5.91
N GLY A 152 -18.10 6.53 6.93
CA GLY A 152 -17.51 5.20 6.82
C GLY A 152 -15.98 5.17 6.81
N ALA A 153 -15.28 6.32 6.75
CA ALA A 153 -13.83 6.32 6.79
C ALA A 153 -13.31 5.81 8.14
N SER A 154 -12.43 4.81 8.10
CA SER A 154 -11.70 4.26 9.25
C SER A 154 -10.52 5.16 9.63
N SER A 155 -9.86 5.73 8.63
CA SER A 155 -8.70 6.62 8.81
C SER A 155 -8.50 7.57 7.64
N TYR A 156 -7.57 8.52 7.81
CA TYR A 156 -7.07 9.39 6.75
C TYR A 156 -5.54 9.43 6.73
N VAL A 157 -4.99 9.71 5.56
CA VAL A 157 -3.59 10.12 5.40
C VAL A 157 -3.53 11.32 4.46
N VAL A 158 -2.72 12.31 4.84
CA VAL A 158 -2.42 13.48 4.01
C VAL A 158 -1.08 13.27 3.33
N TYR A 159 -1.07 13.32 2.00
CA TYR A 159 0.15 13.37 1.20
C TYR A 159 0.33 14.77 0.59
N ILE A 160 1.59 15.18 0.42
CA ILE A 160 1.94 16.31 -0.45
C ILE A 160 2.84 15.79 -1.56
N PHE A 161 2.53 16.16 -2.80
CA PHE A 161 3.27 15.80 -3.99
C PHE A 161 3.96 17.03 -4.61
N ASN A 162 5.18 16.81 -5.10
CA ASN A 162 5.90 17.71 -6.00
C ASN A 162 5.89 17.07 -7.40
N GLY A 163 4.97 17.51 -8.25
CA GLY A 163 4.66 16.77 -9.48
C GLY A 163 4.02 15.43 -9.15
N LEU A 164 4.64 14.33 -9.58
CA LEU A 164 4.18 12.96 -9.30
C LEU A 164 4.85 12.34 -8.07
N SER A 165 5.88 12.98 -7.51
CA SER A 165 6.64 12.43 -6.41
C SER A 165 6.03 12.82 -5.07
N PRO A 166 5.68 11.86 -4.18
CA PRO A 166 5.29 12.19 -2.82
C PRO A 166 6.52 12.75 -2.07
N VAL A 167 6.35 13.90 -1.44
CA VAL A 167 7.39 14.60 -0.67
C VAL A 167 7.04 14.77 0.79
N PHE A 168 5.77 14.54 1.16
CA PHE A 168 5.30 14.49 2.54
C PHE A 168 4.24 13.40 2.68
N ALA A 169 4.22 12.71 3.82
CA ALA A 169 3.11 11.89 4.27
C ALA A 169 2.86 12.13 5.77
N SER A 170 1.59 12.29 6.17
CA SER A 170 1.23 12.31 7.58
C SER A 170 1.33 10.92 8.19
N TYR A 171 1.29 10.85 9.53
CA TYR A 171 0.87 9.61 10.18
C TYR A 171 -0.61 9.34 9.89
N GLU A 172 -1.06 8.12 10.18
CA GLU A 172 -2.46 7.74 10.07
C GLU A 172 -3.31 8.55 11.06
N LEU A 173 -4.32 9.24 10.53
CA LEU A 173 -5.27 10.03 11.32
C LEU A 173 -6.54 9.21 11.55
N ALA A 174 -7.13 9.31 12.73
CA ALA A 174 -8.41 8.65 13.01
C ALA A 174 -9.51 9.08 12.03
N GLY A 175 -10.45 8.19 11.71
CA GLY A 175 -11.60 8.46 10.83
C GLY A 175 -12.51 9.62 11.28
N THR A 176 -12.34 10.10 12.51
CA THR A 176 -13.03 11.28 13.06
C THR A 176 -12.24 12.59 12.92
N ALA A 177 -10.99 12.55 12.42
CA ALA A 177 -10.17 13.72 12.21
C ALA A 177 -10.81 14.65 11.16
N LYS A 178 -10.67 15.96 11.38
CA LYS A 178 -11.25 17.02 10.52
C LYS A 178 -10.21 18.01 10.01
N SER A 179 -8.96 17.86 10.45
CA SER A 179 -7.90 18.79 10.12
C SER A 179 -6.53 18.19 10.35
N PHE A 180 -5.55 18.71 9.62
CA PHE A 180 -4.15 18.44 9.82
C PHE A 180 -3.32 19.67 9.45
N THR A 181 -2.16 19.81 10.08
CA THR A 181 -1.26 20.93 9.85
C THR A 181 0.11 20.42 9.45
N VAL A 182 0.71 21.04 8.45
CA VAL A 182 2.06 20.71 7.98
C VAL A 182 2.99 21.90 8.17
N ILE A 183 4.12 21.67 8.85
CA ILE A 183 5.20 22.66 9.02
C ILE A 183 6.46 22.19 8.29
N SER A 184 7.26 23.12 7.77
CA SER A 184 8.45 22.81 6.94
C SER A 184 9.49 21.91 7.65
N GLY A 185 9.67 22.10 8.97
CA GLY A 185 10.58 21.29 9.79
C GLY A 185 9.93 20.12 10.52
N GLY A 186 8.69 19.77 10.16
CA GLY A 186 7.92 18.73 10.83
C GLY A 186 8.30 17.31 10.41
N ASN A 187 7.80 16.33 11.14
CA ASN A 187 7.88 14.93 10.72
C ASN A 187 6.98 14.69 9.51
N GLY A 188 7.39 13.76 8.63
CA GLY A 188 6.61 13.33 7.46
C GLY A 188 7.21 13.75 6.12
N TRP A 189 8.13 14.72 6.10
CA TRP A 189 8.86 15.08 4.88
C TRP A 189 9.80 13.96 4.42
N ALA A 190 9.90 13.77 3.11
CA ALA A 190 10.88 12.90 2.50
C ALA A 190 12.30 13.33 2.92
N ARG A 191 13.22 12.35 2.98
CA ARG A 191 14.59 12.60 3.44
C ARG A 191 15.24 13.72 2.60
N SER A 192 15.81 14.71 3.29
CA SER A 192 16.47 15.87 2.68
C SER A 192 15.55 16.75 1.82
N PHE A 193 14.23 16.65 2.00
CA PHE A 193 13.28 17.52 1.33
C PHE A 193 12.87 18.68 2.24
N SER A 194 12.87 19.89 1.68
CA SER A 194 12.28 21.08 2.30
C SER A 194 11.37 21.76 1.28
N PRO A 195 10.14 22.14 1.64
CA PRO A 195 9.25 22.86 0.73
C PRO A 195 9.78 24.26 0.40
N GLU A 196 9.62 24.68 -0.85
CA GLU A 196 10.15 25.93 -1.41
C GLU A 196 9.04 27.00 -1.42
N THR A 197 9.32 28.16 -0.83
CA THR A 197 8.39 29.31 -0.87
C THR A 197 8.05 29.71 -2.31
N GLY A 198 6.77 29.89 -2.59
CA GLY A 198 6.24 30.27 -3.90
C GLY A 198 6.06 29.10 -4.86
N LYS A 199 6.46 27.88 -4.50
CA LYS A 199 6.26 26.68 -5.31
C LYS A 199 4.88 26.07 -5.08
N THR A 200 4.27 25.58 -6.16
CA THR A 200 2.98 24.88 -6.10
C THR A 200 3.19 23.40 -5.82
N TYR A 201 2.39 22.87 -4.90
CA TYR A 201 2.33 21.47 -4.53
C TYR A 201 0.89 20.95 -4.66
N THR A 202 0.74 19.63 -4.76
CA THR A 202 -0.57 18.97 -4.69
C THR A 202 -0.72 18.31 -3.32
N VAL A 203 -1.72 18.74 -2.56
CA VAL A 203 -2.15 18.07 -1.34
C VAL A 203 -3.20 17.03 -1.72
N ARG A 204 -2.98 15.79 -1.33
CA ARG A 204 -3.93 14.69 -1.48
C ARG A 204 -4.41 14.25 -0.11
N LEU A 205 -5.73 14.23 0.08
CA LEU A 205 -6.36 13.63 1.25
C LEU A 205 -6.88 12.25 0.86
N TYR A 206 -6.28 11.21 1.41
CA TYR A 206 -6.78 9.84 1.33
C TYR A 206 -7.71 9.57 2.51
N ALA A 207 -8.84 8.92 2.25
CA ALA A 207 -9.68 8.27 3.24
C ALA A 207 -9.67 6.76 2.99
N TYR A 208 -9.53 5.98 4.06
CA TYR A 208 -9.42 4.52 4.01
C TYR A 208 -10.61 3.88 4.72
N LEU A 209 -11.13 2.82 4.14
CA LEU A 209 -12.10 1.91 4.74
C LEU A 209 -11.42 0.58 4.90
N TYR A 210 -11.34 0.10 6.13
CA TYR A 210 -10.82 -1.23 6.42
C TYR A 210 -11.88 -2.29 6.20
N GLU A 211 -11.42 -3.51 5.95
CA GLU A 211 -12.28 -4.68 5.98
C GLU A 211 -12.95 -4.85 7.36
N ASP A 212 -14.00 -5.66 7.45
CA ASP A 212 -14.68 -5.90 8.72
C ASP A 212 -13.71 -6.55 9.71
N GLN A 213 -13.50 -5.92 10.87
CA GLN A 213 -12.46 -6.29 11.87
C GLN A 213 -11.00 -6.14 11.37
N GLY A 214 -10.79 -5.48 10.23
CA GLY A 214 -9.48 -5.20 9.65
C GLY A 214 -8.77 -4.00 10.28
N ASN A 215 -7.58 -3.72 9.74
CA ASN A 215 -6.76 -2.55 10.09
C ASN A 215 -6.05 -2.03 8.83
N SER A 216 -5.01 -1.22 8.98
CA SER A 216 -4.24 -0.66 7.87
C SER A 216 -3.60 -1.68 6.92
N ASN A 217 -3.58 -2.97 7.27
CA ASN A 217 -3.10 -4.06 6.43
C ASN A 217 -4.22 -4.80 5.66
N ASN A 218 -5.48 -4.39 5.86
CA ASN A 218 -6.68 -5.02 5.28
C ASN A 218 -7.63 -3.90 4.83
N ILE A 219 -7.39 -3.36 3.64
CA ILE A 219 -8.07 -2.17 3.14
C ILE A 219 -9.13 -2.57 2.12
N GLN A 220 -10.40 -2.42 2.50
CA GLN A 220 -11.52 -2.65 1.59
C GLN A 220 -11.61 -1.59 0.47
N ALA A 221 -11.42 -0.33 0.80
CA ALA A 221 -11.51 0.76 -0.18
C ALA A 221 -10.69 1.97 0.22
N ILE A 222 -10.16 2.64 -0.80
CA ILE A 222 -9.57 3.97 -0.68
C ILE A 222 -10.37 4.97 -1.51
N SER A 223 -10.46 6.19 -1.01
CA SER A 223 -10.95 7.32 -1.78
C SER A 223 -10.05 8.52 -1.57
N PHE A 224 -9.89 9.37 -2.58
CA PHE A 224 -9.06 10.55 -2.42
C PHE A 224 -9.51 11.75 -3.23
N THR A 225 -9.10 12.92 -2.76
CA THR A 225 -9.22 14.20 -3.46
C THR A 225 -7.90 14.94 -3.45
N ASP A 226 -7.66 15.70 -4.51
CA ASP A 226 -6.50 16.57 -4.67
C ASP A 226 -6.88 18.04 -4.57
N GLN A 227 -5.99 18.84 -3.98
CA GLN A 227 -6.08 20.29 -3.93
C GLN A 227 -4.68 20.88 -4.10
N THR A 228 -4.52 21.89 -4.93
CA THR A 228 -3.23 22.57 -5.07
C THR A 228 -3.04 23.64 -4.01
N VAL A 229 -1.78 23.85 -3.61
CA VAL A 229 -1.39 24.90 -2.67
C VAL A 229 -0.07 25.53 -3.12
N VAL A 230 0.08 26.84 -2.94
CA VAL A 230 1.36 27.52 -3.09
C VAL A 230 2.01 27.64 -1.71
N TRP A 231 3.18 27.04 -1.52
CA TRP A 231 3.84 27.07 -0.22
C TRP A 231 4.32 28.47 0.13
N GLY A 232 4.14 28.90 1.38
CA GLY A 232 4.57 30.22 1.84
C GLY A 232 3.74 31.40 1.34
N LYS A 233 2.56 31.17 0.74
CA LYS A 233 1.67 32.21 0.22
C LYS A 233 0.22 31.99 0.60
#